data_AF-A0A1G3ALT1-F1
#
_entry.id   AF-A0A1G3ALT1-F1
#
_cell.length_a   1.000
_cell.length_b   1.000
_cell.length_c   1.000
_cell.angle_alpha   90.00
_cell.angle_beta   90.00
_cell.angle_gamma   90.00
#
_symmetry.space_group_name_H-M   'P 1'
#
loop_
_entity.id
_entity.type
_entity.pdbx_description
1 polymer ?
#
loop_
_entity_poly.entity_id
_entity_poly.type
_entity_poly.pdbx_seq_one_letter_code
_entity_poly.pdbx_strand_id
1 'polypeptide(L)'
;MLLLPFLEQQSLYDQYDFDEPWDSPKNSTLAPMMPQVYRCPSDTLSGLSETSYAMIVGPKTISNGASATKIQEITDGTSNTILVVEAAGGGINWLDPRDLEAERISYLVNDPVDGGILSEHADGANVLLCDGSTMFLRGAADPKDVRAMCSVSGGETVDRYAIEFGTNADW
;
A
#
# COMPACT_ATOMS: atom_id res chain seq x y z
N MET A 1 -8.21 4.68 -10.47
CA MET A 1 -9.44 5.15 -11.16
C MET A 1 -10.65 4.23 -10.99
N LEU A 2 -10.51 2.91 -11.16
CA LEU A 2 -11.64 1.98 -11.22
C LEU A 2 -12.48 1.89 -9.93
N LEU A 3 -11.95 2.30 -8.78
CA LEU A 3 -12.68 2.32 -7.51
C LEU A 3 -13.65 3.51 -7.38
N LEU A 4 -13.47 4.59 -8.16
CA LEU A 4 -14.22 5.85 -7.99
C LEU A 4 -15.75 5.68 -7.96
N PRO A 5 -16.39 4.88 -8.83
CA PRO A 5 -17.84 4.70 -8.79
C PRO A 5 -18.35 4.13 -7.47
N PHE A 6 -17.56 3.28 -6.80
CA PHE A 6 -17.89 2.67 -5.51
C PHE A 6 -17.60 3.58 -4.32
N LEU A 7 -16.92 4.71 -4.56
CA LEU A 7 -16.59 5.75 -3.59
C LEU A 7 -17.50 6.99 -3.78
N GLU A 8 -18.62 6.83 -4.47
CA GLU A 8 -19.56 7.90 -4.81
C GLU A 8 -18.94 9.01 -5.69
N GLN A 9 -17.86 8.70 -6.43
CA GLN A 9 -17.14 9.63 -7.31
C GLN A 9 -17.45 9.41 -8.79
N GLN A 10 -18.70 9.09 -9.14
CA GLN A 10 -19.10 8.82 -10.54
C GLN A 10 -18.78 10.00 -11.48
N SER A 11 -19.04 11.24 -11.05
CA SER A 11 -18.75 12.43 -11.86
C SER A 11 -17.26 12.58 -12.18
N LEU A 12 -16.37 12.22 -11.25
CA LEU A 12 -14.92 12.24 -11.48
C LEU A 12 -14.49 11.08 -12.38
N TYR A 13 -15.08 9.91 -12.21
CA TYR A 13 -14.85 8.75 -13.08
C TYR A 13 -15.22 9.05 -14.54
N ASP A 14 -16.37 9.68 -14.79
CA ASP A 14 -16.84 10.01 -16.14
C ASP A 14 -15.99 11.06 -16.86
N GLN A 15 -15.19 11.84 -16.12
CA GLN A 15 -14.27 12.83 -16.67
C GLN A 15 -12.94 12.22 -17.12
N TYR A 16 -12.55 11.07 -16.55
CA TYR A 16 -11.29 10.41 -16.86
C TYR A 16 -11.35 9.76 -18.26
N ASP A 17 -10.34 10.02 -19.08
CA ASP A 17 -10.22 9.41 -20.40
C ASP A 17 -9.39 8.12 -20.33
N PHE A 18 -10.05 6.98 -20.47
CA PHE A 18 -9.40 5.66 -20.40
C PHE A 18 -8.60 5.32 -21.65
N ASP A 19 -8.73 6.08 -22.74
CA ASP A 19 -7.94 5.90 -23.97
C ASP A 19 -6.62 6.72 -23.93
N GLU A 20 -6.44 7.57 -22.91
CA GLU A 20 -5.24 8.38 -22.71
C GLU A 20 -4.47 7.97 -21.43
N PRO A 21 -3.14 8.18 -21.37
CA PRO A 21 -2.38 7.95 -20.15
C PRO A 21 -2.80 8.93 -19.04
N TRP A 22 -2.48 8.58 -17.80
CA TRP A 22 -2.87 9.37 -16.62
C TRP A 22 -2.29 10.79 -16.61
N ASP A 23 -1.11 10.97 -17.22
CA ASP A 23 -0.37 12.23 -17.31
C ASP A 23 -0.66 13.01 -18.60
N SER A 24 -1.69 12.62 -19.37
CA SER A 24 -2.11 13.38 -20.55
C SER A 24 -2.52 14.82 -20.16
N PRO A 25 -2.45 15.79 -21.10
CA PRO A 25 -2.91 17.16 -20.84
C PRO A 25 -4.36 17.25 -20.34
N LYS A 26 -5.20 16.24 -20.63
CA LYS A 26 -6.58 16.13 -20.14
C LYS A 26 -6.63 15.50 -18.75
N ASN A 27 -6.12 14.26 -18.60
CA ASN A 27 -6.25 13.50 -17.36
C ASN A 27 -5.50 14.12 -16.18
N SER A 28 -4.34 14.73 -16.42
CA SER A 28 -3.54 15.39 -15.37
C SER A 28 -4.29 16.55 -14.69
N THR A 29 -5.28 17.16 -15.35
CA THR A 29 -6.13 18.21 -14.76
C THR A 29 -7.01 17.71 -13.62
N LEU A 30 -7.23 16.39 -13.52
CA LEU A 30 -8.01 15.77 -12.45
C LEU A 30 -7.19 15.56 -11.17
N ALA A 31 -5.87 15.71 -11.21
CA ALA A 31 -5.00 15.46 -10.06
C ALA A 31 -5.42 16.22 -8.78
N PRO A 32 -5.85 17.50 -8.83
CA PRO A 32 -6.31 18.21 -7.63
C PRO A 32 -7.63 17.71 -7.04
N MET A 33 -8.36 16.84 -7.75
CA MET A 33 -9.66 16.29 -7.35
C MET A 33 -9.55 14.96 -6.60
N MET A 34 -8.39 14.66 -6.01
CA MET A 34 -8.15 13.42 -5.27
C MET A 34 -9.21 13.21 -4.18
N PRO A 35 -9.92 12.07 -4.17
CA PRO A 35 -10.80 11.71 -3.07
C PRO A 35 -10.05 11.59 -1.74
N GLN A 36 -10.64 12.10 -0.65
CA GLN A 36 -10.01 12.11 0.67
C GLN A 36 -9.67 10.72 1.21
N VAL A 37 -10.38 9.67 0.74
CA VAL A 37 -10.11 8.28 1.14
C VAL A 37 -8.75 7.75 0.69
N TYR A 38 -8.09 8.42 -0.28
CA TYR A 38 -6.71 8.08 -0.68
C TYR A 38 -5.64 8.77 0.18
N ARG A 39 -6.04 9.57 1.17
CA ARG A 39 -5.13 10.27 2.09
C ARG A 39 -5.35 9.78 3.52
N CYS A 40 -4.27 9.44 4.19
CA CYS A 40 -4.27 9.23 5.63
C CYS A 40 -4.45 10.59 6.33
N PRO A 41 -5.38 10.73 7.31
CA PRO A 41 -5.57 11.99 8.03
C PRO A 41 -4.34 12.49 8.80
N SER A 42 -3.40 11.60 9.11
CA SER A 42 -2.14 11.94 9.78
C SER A 42 -1.02 12.33 8.82
N ASP A 43 -1.21 12.15 7.50
CA ASP A 43 -0.18 12.41 6.49
C ASP A 43 -0.12 13.89 6.09
N THR A 44 0.93 14.53 6.57
CA THR A 44 1.40 15.89 6.31
C THR A 44 2.60 15.92 5.37
N LEU A 45 3.19 14.77 5.02
CA LEU A 45 4.34 14.66 4.12
C LEU A 45 3.94 14.72 2.65
N SER A 46 2.82 14.08 2.29
CA SER A 46 2.35 13.99 0.90
C SER A 46 1.75 15.30 0.39
N GLY A 47 2.02 15.61 -0.88
CA GLY A 47 1.40 16.71 -1.62
C GLY A 47 -0.12 16.55 -1.81
N LEU A 48 -0.83 17.63 -2.16
CA LEU A 48 -2.31 17.61 -2.21
C LEU A 48 -2.91 16.56 -3.15
N SER A 49 -2.19 16.17 -4.19
CA SER A 49 -2.59 15.17 -5.19
C SER A 49 -1.84 13.85 -5.05
N GLU A 50 -1.14 13.65 -3.94
CA GLU A 50 -0.38 12.42 -3.67
C GLU A 50 -1.15 11.55 -2.70
N THR A 51 -1.21 10.25 -3.01
CA THR A 51 -1.88 9.27 -2.14
C THR A 51 -0.96 8.86 -1.00
N SER A 52 -1.54 8.57 0.16
CA SER A 52 -0.82 8.00 1.31
C SER A 52 -0.70 6.48 1.25
N TYR A 53 -1.24 5.82 0.21
CA TYR A 53 -1.41 4.37 0.17
C TYR A 53 -0.92 3.80 -1.16
N ALA A 54 -0.12 2.74 -1.10
CA ALA A 54 0.41 2.07 -2.27
C ALA A 54 0.42 0.55 -2.08
N MET A 55 0.31 -0.19 -3.18
CA MET A 55 0.59 -1.62 -3.19
C MET A 55 2.10 -1.87 -3.19
N ILE A 56 2.50 -3.07 -2.74
CA ILE A 56 3.86 -3.57 -2.97
C ILE A 56 3.82 -4.53 -4.15
N VAL A 57 4.53 -4.18 -5.22
CA VAL A 57 4.48 -4.85 -6.53
C VAL A 57 5.81 -5.50 -6.87
N GLY A 58 5.77 -6.63 -7.58
CA GLY A 58 6.95 -7.35 -8.04
C GLY A 58 6.91 -8.85 -7.74
N PRO A 59 8.04 -9.56 -7.96
CA PRO A 59 8.12 -11.00 -7.74
C PRO A 59 7.62 -11.43 -6.37
N LYS A 60 6.77 -12.46 -6.36
CA LYS A 60 6.15 -13.09 -5.17
C LYS A 60 5.11 -12.26 -4.42
N THR A 61 4.83 -11.02 -4.80
CA THR A 61 3.71 -10.27 -4.21
C THR A 61 2.41 -10.57 -4.94
N ILE A 62 1.30 -10.03 -4.43
CA ILE A 62 -0.01 -10.18 -5.09
C ILE A 62 -0.04 -9.53 -6.49
N SER A 63 0.80 -8.53 -6.74
CA SER A 63 0.96 -7.87 -8.04
C SER A 63 2.31 -8.24 -8.65
N ASN A 64 2.42 -9.48 -9.10
CA ASN A 64 3.63 -10.02 -9.72
C ASN A 64 3.63 -9.80 -11.25
N GLY A 65 3.53 -8.54 -11.66
CA GLY A 65 3.53 -8.13 -13.07
C GLY A 65 2.13 -8.10 -13.70
N ALA A 66 2.04 -8.43 -14.99
CA ALA A 66 0.84 -8.16 -15.80
C ALA A 66 -0.36 -9.07 -15.53
N SER A 67 -0.21 -10.12 -14.71
CA SER A 67 -1.28 -11.07 -14.42
C SER A 67 -1.80 -10.88 -13.01
N ALA A 68 -3.13 -10.89 -12.85
CA ALA A 68 -3.75 -10.90 -11.54
C ALA A 68 -3.48 -12.22 -10.83
N THR A 69 -3.02 -12.16 -9.57
CA THR A 69 -2.90 -13.33 -8.69
C THR A 69 -4.30 -13.77 -8.27
N LYS A 70 -4.61 -15.06 -8.42
CA LYS A 70 -5.88 -15.61 -7.94
C LYS A 70 -5.85 -15.75 -6.43
N ILE A 71 -6.98 -15.57 -5.76
CA ILE A 71 -7.08 -15.77 -4.30
C ILE A 71 -6.56 -17.15 -3.86
N GLN A 72 -6.81 -18.20 -4.65
CA GLN A 72 -6.33 -19.56 -4.37
C GLN A 72 -4.79 -19.71 -4.44
N GLU A 73 -4.10 -18.77 -5.07
CA GLU A 73 -2.64 -18.74 -5.20
C GLU A 73 -1.98 -18.00 -4.01
N ILE A 74 -2.78 -17.38 -3.12
CA ILE A 74 -2.33 -16.78 -1.86
C ILE A 74 -2.21 -17.87 -0.80
N THR A 75 -1.23 -18.75 -0.97
CA THR A 75 -1.03 -19.94 -0.14
C THR A 75 -0.51 -19.64 1.27
N ASP A 76 0.10 -18.46 1.48
CA ASP A 76 0.50 -18.01 2.83
C ASP A 76 -0.70 -17.53 3.67
N GLY A 77 -1.88 -17.43 3.04
CA GLY A 77 -3.15 -17.05 3.64
C GLY A 77 -3.47 -15.57 3.45
N THR A 78 -4.70 -15.28 3.03
CA THR A 78 -5.16 -13.90 2.78
C THR A 78 -5.09 -12.99 4.00
N SER A 79 -5.23 -13.57 5.19
CA SER A 79 -5.08 -12.86 6.47
C SER A 79 -3.63 -12.64 6.89
N ASN A 80 -2.63 -13.19 6.18
CA ASN A 80 -1.22 -13.00 6.50
C ASN A 80 -0.48 -12.23 5.39
N THR A 81 -1.11 -12.04 4.24
CA THR A 81 -0.52 -11.35 3.09
C THR A 81 -0.96 -9.90 3.01
N ILE A 82 -0.01 -8.98 3.06
CA ILE A 82 -0.18 -7.53 2.88
C ILE A 82 -0.53 -7.22 1.43
N LEU A 83 -1.54 -6.37 1.25
CA LEU A 83 -2.04 -5.88 -0.02
C LEU A 83 -1.63 -4.42 -0.27
N VAL A 84 -1.92 -3.53 0.67
CA VAL A 84 -1.63 -2.09 0.62
C VAL A 84 -0.89 -1.69 1.90
N VAL A 85 0.07 -0.79 1.76
CA VAL A 85 0.78 -0.16 2.88
C VAL A 85 0.58 1.34 2.86
N GLU A 86 0.76 1.98 4.00
CA GLU A 86 1.00 3.42 4.05
C GLU A 86 2.36 3.76 3.42
N ALA A 87 2.36 4.78 2.57
CA ALA A 87 3.48 5.26 1.77
C ALA A 87 3.51 6.80 1.78
N ALA A 88 3.30 7.39 2.96
CA ALA A 88 3.30 8.85 3.15
C ALA A 88 4.58 9.47 2.57
N GLY A 89 4.47 10.61 1.88
CA GLY A 89 5.62 11.28 1.25
C GLY A 89 6.24 10.53 0.07
N GLY A 90 5.63 9.45 -0.43
CA GLY A 90 6.15 8.66 -1.54
C GLY A 90 6.11 9.36 -2.90
N GLY A 91 5.47 10.53 -3.01
CA GLY A 91 5.40 11.30 -4.26
C GLY A 91 4.54 10.64 -5.35
N ILE A 92 3.64 9.73 -4.96
CA ILE A 92 2.79 8.97 -5.88
C ILE A 92 1.51 9.76 -6.14
N ASN A 93 1.37 10.32 -7.34
CA ASN A 93 0.12 10.94 -7.74
C ASN A 93 -1.01 9.89 -7.78
N TRP A 94 -2.18 10.19 -7.24
CA TRP A 94 -3.28 9.22 -7.17
C TRP A 94 -3.86 8.75 -8.52
N LEU A 95 -3.54 9.44 -9.62
CA LEU A 95 -3.87 9.03 -11.00
C LEU A 95 -2.82 8.08 -11.59
N ASP A 96 -1.60 8.11 -11.06
CA ASP A 96 -0.46 7.36 -11.54
C ASP A 96 -0.61 5.87 -11.19
N PRO A 97 -0.46 4.93 -12.15
CA PRO A 97 -0.53 3.49 -11.88
C PRO A 97 0.74 2.94 -11.20
N ARG A 98 1.73 3.77 -10.88
CA ARG A 98 2.94 3.35 -10.16
C ARG A 98 2.65 3.04 -8.68
N ASP A 99 3.39 2.08 -8.15
CA ASP A 99 3.33 1.57 -6.78
C ASP A 99 4.76 1.30 -6.25
N LEU A 100 4.89 0.78 -5.03
CA LEU A 100 6.18 0.46 -4.41
C LEU A 100 6.77 -0.85 -4.96
N GLU A 101 7.96 -0.78 -5.57
CA GLU A 101 8.64 -1.96 -6.09
C GLU A 101 9.29 -2.77 -4.95
N ALA A 102 8.87 -4.02 -4.78
CA ALA A 102 9.35 -4.94 -3.75
C ALA A 102 10.88 -5.10 -3.72
N GLU A 103 11.53 -4.99 -4.87
CA GLU A 103 12.99 -5.11 -5.00
C GLU A 103 13.76 -3.82 -4.61
N ARG A 104 13.05 -2.71 -4.41
CA ARG A 104 13.64 -1.38 -4.12
C ARG A 104 13.41 -0.90 -2.69
N ILE A 105 12.48 -1.50 -1.95
CA ILE A 105 12.18 -1.16 -0.56
C ILE A 105 12.96 -2.03 0.42
N SER A 106 13.26 -1.48 1.60
CA SER A 106 14.03 -2.08 2.69
C SER A 106 13.19 -2.96 3.60
N TYR A 107 11.86 -2.82 3.54
CA TYR A 107 10.87 -3.42 4.46
C TYR A 107 11.00 -2.99 5.92
N LEU A 108 11.86 -2.00 6.21
CA LEU A 108 11.81 -1.29 7.48
C LEU A 108 10.56 -0.40 7.50
N VAL A 109 9.85 -0.40 8.63
CA VAL A 109 8.70 0.48 8.82
C VAL A 109 9.20 1.85 9.26
N ASN A 110 8.78 2.90 8.56
CA ASN A 110 9.20 4.29 8.74
C ASN A 110 10.70 4.53 8.50
N ASP A 111 11.26 3.86 7.47
CA ASP A 111 12.62 4.14 6.99
C ASP A 111 12.67 5.53 6.32
N PRO A 112 13.52 6.46 6.80
CA PRO A 112 13.61 7.80 6.21
C PRO A 112 14.36 7.83 4.87
N VAL A 113 14.90 6.69 4.38
CA VAL A 113 15.85 6.68 3.25
C VAL A 113 15.24 6.23 1.93
N ASP A 114 14.39 5.21 1.92
CA ASP A 114 14.00 4.51 0.68
C ASP A 114 12.63 4.87 0.12
N GLY A 115 11.80 5.58 0.90
CA GLY A 115 10.43 5.93 0.51
C GLY A 115 9.50 4.73 0.40
N GLY A 116 9.79 3.64 1.14
CA GLY A 116 8.98 2.43 1.20
C GLY A 116 7.76 2.58 2.12
N ILE A 117 7.69 1.75 3.16
CA ILE A 117 6.59 1.78 4.13
C ILE A 117 6.80 2.96 5.06
N LEU A 118 6.00 4.02 4.91
CA LEU A 118 6.14 5.26 5.68
C LEU A 118 4.79 5.79 6.13
N SER A 119 4.72 6.17 7.41
CA SER A 119 3.56 6.72 8.09
C SER A 119 3.97 7.72 9.17
N GLU A 120 3.10 8.69 9.44
CA GLU A 120 3.26 9.63 10.57
C GLU A 120 2.53 9.18 11.84
N HIS A 121 1.98 7.96 11.84
CA HIS A 121 1.47 7.34 13.06
C HIS A 121 2.62 7.02 14.03
N ALA A 122 2.34 7.12 15.32
CA ALA A 122 3.32 6.82 16.35
C ALA A 122 3.68 5.33 16.33
N ASP A 123 4.99 5.03 16.26
CA ASP A 123 5.55 3.68 16.38
C ASP A 123 5.12 2.67 15.30
N GLY A 124 4.71 3.11 14.10
CA GLY A 124 4.39 2.17 13.02
C GLY A 124 3.58 2.75 11.88
N ALA A 125 2.98 1.85 11.10
CA ALA A 125 2.17 2.14 9.92
C ALA A 125 0.96 1.19 9.84
N ASN A 126 -0.16 1.66 9.31
CA ASN A 126 -1.29 0.78 9.00
C ASN A 126 -1.05 0.05 7.68
N VAL A 127 -1.49 -1.21 7.62
CA VAL A 127 -1.54 -2.00 6.37
C VAL A 127 -2.89 -2.64 6.17
N LEU A 128 -3.23 -2.86 4.90
CA LEU A 128 -4.38 -3.65 4.47
C LEU A 128 -3.93 -5.06 4.09
N LEU A 129 -4.63 -6.07 4.57
CA LEU A 129 -4.40 -7.47 4.25
C LEU A 129 -5.33 -7.93 3.11
N CYS A 130 -4.97 -9.03 2.46
CA CYS A 130 -5.72 -9.56 1.31
C CYS A 130 -7.13 -10.09 1.67
N ASP A 131 -7.43 -10.29 2.95
CA ASP A 131 -8.78 -10.62 3.44
C ASP A 131 -9.65 -9.37 3.72
N GLY A 132 -9.11 -8.18 3.52
CA GLY A 132 -9.79 -6.90 3.77
C GLY A 132 -9.68 -6.40 5.21
N SER A 133 -9.01 -7.12 6.11
CA SER A 133 -8.70 -6.64 7.45
C SER A 133 -7.51 -5.69 7.45
N THR A 134 -7.46 -4.80 8.44
CA THR A 134 -6.31 -3.90 8.67
C THR A 134 -5.48 -4.42 9.84
N MET A 135 -4.18 -4.15 9.79
CA MET A 135 -3.23 -4.48 10.85
C MET A 135 -2.28 -3.31 11.08
N PHE A 136 -1.86 -3.10 12.32
CA PHE A 136 -0.81 -2.15 12.63
C PHE A 136 0.57 -2.84 12.57
N LEU A 137 1.45 -2.39 11.67
CA LEU A 137 2.84 -2.82 11.63
C LEU A 137 3.69 -1.90 12.50
N ARG A 138 4.30 -2.44 13.55
CA ARG A 138 5.16 -1.66 14.43
C ARG A 138 6.47 -1.28 13.75
N GLY A 139 7.01 -0.12 14.12
CA GLY A 139 8.34 0.36 13.70
C GLY A 139 9.47 -0.62 14.03
N ALA A 140 9.29 -1.43 15.08
CA ALA A 140 10.26 -2.43 15.52
C ALA A 140 10.12 -3.81 14.85
N ALA A 141 9.18 -4.00 13.93
CA ALA A 141 9.00 -5.28 13.23
C ALA A 141 10.27 -5.66 12.44
N ASP A 142 10.67 -6.94 12.47
CA ASP A 142 11.81 -7.41 11.68
C ASP A 142 11.47 -7.26 10.18
N PRO A 143 12.31 -6.57 9.38
CA PRO A 143 12.09 -6.44 7.94
C PRO A 143 11.92 -7.76 7.21
N LYS A 144 12.47 -8.86 7.73
CA LYS A 144 12.27 -10.20 7.17
C LYS A 144 10.84 -10.67 7.32
N ASP A 145 10.21 -10.40 8.46
CA ASP A 145 8.83 -10.77 8.72
C ASP A 145 7.89 -9.88 7.89
N VAL A 146 8.16 -8.57 7.81
CA VAL A 146 7.41 -7.65 6.94
C VAL A 146 7.49 -8.09 5.48
N ARG A 147 8.69 -8.48 5.02
CA ARG A 147 8.90 -9.02 3.67
C ARG A 147 8.16 -10.34 3.45
N ALA A 148 8.16 -11.24 4.44
CA ALA A 148 7.42 -12.50 4.37
C ALA A 148 5.91 -12.23 4.24
N MET A 149 5.37 -11.27 5.00
CA MET A 149 3.98 -10.85 4.89
C MET A 149 3.64 -10.22 3.53
N CYS A 150 4.59 -9.74 2.75
CA CYS A 150 4.33 -9.25 1.38
C CYS A 150 4.27 -10.38 0.33
N SER A 151 4.61 -11.61 0.71
CA SER A 151 4.63 -12.77 -0.17
C SER A 151 3.27 -13.47 -0.23
N VAL A 152 2.91 -13.99 -1.42
CA VAL A 152 1.71 -14.83 -1.58
C VAL A 152 1.99 -16.31 -1.34
N SER A 153 3.26 -16.73 -1.44
CA SER A 153 3.65 -18.15 -1.46
C SER A 153 5.10 -18.41 -0.99
N GLY A 154 5.56 -17.65 0.01
CA GLY A 154 6.88 -17.79 0.61
C GLY A 154 6.98 -18.96 1.60
N GLY A 155 5.90 -19.27 2.31
CA GLY A 155 5.82 -20.37 3.27
C GLY A 155 6.49 -20.11 4.62
N GLU A 156 6.97 -18.89 4.87
CA GLU A 156 7.49 -18.49 6.17
C GLU A 156 6.37 -18.42 7.22
N THR A 157 6.68 -18.79 8.47
CA THR A 157 5.75 -18.61 9.60
C THR A 157 5.99 -17.25 10.24
N VAL A 158 4.96 -16.41 10.25
CA VAL A 158 5.01 -15.07 10.82
C VAL A 158 4.11 -15.01 12.06
N ASP A 159 4.66 -14.54 13.19
CA ASP A 159 3.87 -14.27 14.39
C ASP A 159 3.27 -12.86 14.32
N ARG A 160 2.06 -12.78 13.73
CA ARG A 160 1.32 -11.52 13.61
C ARG A 160 1.08 -10.83 14.95
N TYR A 161 0.86 -11.58 16.03
CA TYR A 161 0.61 -10.99 17.34
C TYR A 161 1.85 -10.28 17.85
N ALA A 162 3.01 -10.92 17.72
CA ALA A 162 4.29 -10.31 18.09
C ALA A 162 4.59 -9.05 17.27
N ILE A 163 4.27 -9.03 15.98
CA ILE A 163 4.48 -7.86 15.11
C ILE A 163 3.58 -6.69 15.51
N GLU A 164 2.31 -6.95 15.80
CA GLU A 164 1.31 -5.90 16.06
C GLU A 164 1.37 -5.38 17.51
N PHE A 165 1.65 -6.26 18.47
CA PHE A 165 1.58 -5.93 19.89
C PHE A 165 2.92 -6.00 20.63
N GLY A 166 3.98 -6.47 19.99
CA GLY A 166 5.27 -6.76 20.64
C GLY A 166 5.28 -8.12 21.32
N THR A 167 6.44 -8.50 21.87
CA THR A 167 6.57 -9.78 22.57
C THR A 167 6.26 -9.60 24.06
N ASN A 168 5.90 -10.69 24.75
CA ASN A 168 5.66 -10.67 26.19
C ASN A 168 6.91 -10.31 27.05
N ALA A 169 8.06 -10.04 26.42
CA ALA A 169 9.26 -9.54 27.09
C ALA A 169 9.28 -8.00 27.23
N ASP A 170 8.31 -7.31 26.62
CA ASP A 170 8.27 -5.85 26.52
C ASP A 170 7.31 -5.17 27.54
N TRP A 171 6.81 -5.92 28.53
CA TRP A 171 5.98 -5.44 29.65
C TRP A 171 6.53 -5.78 31.04
#